data_AF-A0A2N0QJ60-F1
#
_entry.id   AF-A0A2N0QJ60-F1
#
_cell.length_a   1.000
_cell.length_b   1.000
_cell.length_c   1.000
_cell.angle_alpha   90.00
_cell.angle_beta   90.00
_cell.angle_gamma   90.00
#
_symmetry.space_group_name_H-M   'P 1'
#
loop_
_entity.id
_entity.type
_entity.pdbx_description
1 polymer ?
#
loop_
_entity_poly.entity_id
_entity_poly.type
_entity_poly.pdbx_seq_one_letter_code
_entity_poly.pdbx_strand_id
1 'polypeptide(L)' 'STEIIGFTQFLSGVMMNQLPNDVDIEVNITSVNGTEALILKEANEKEPFVHIYNY' A
#
# COMPACT_ATOMS: atom_id res chain seq x y z
N SER A 1 -12.87 5.28 4.47
CA SER A 1 -12.84 5.34 5.96
C SER A 1 -11.49 5.87 6.45
N THR A 2 -11.43 6.72 7.49
CA THR A 2 -10.17 7.30 8.03
C THR A 2 -9.19 6.23 8.52
N GLU A 3 -9.69 5.13 9.10
CA GLU A 3 -8.87 4.01 9.57
C GLU A 3 -8.06 3.37 8.44
N ILE A 4 -8.72 3.07 7.30
CA ILE A 4 -8.07 2.48 6.13
C ILE A 4 -6.97 3.41 5.59
N ILE A 5 -7.21 4.72 5.58
CA ILE A 5 -6.19 5.70 5.15
C ILE A 5 -4.98 5.64 6.08
N GLY A 6 -5.17 5.70 7.40
CA GLY A 6 -4.08 5.66 8.37
C GLY A 6 -3.30 4.34 8.34
N PHE A 7 -4.01 3.21 8.22
CA PHE A 7 -3.40 1.89 8.10
C PHE A 7 -2.57 1.74 6.81
N THR A 8 -3.11 2.22 5.68
CA THR A 8 -2.39 2.21 4.39
C THR A 8 -1.13 3.07 4.45
N GLN A 9 -1.19 4.26 5.06
CA GLN A 9 -0.01 5.11 5.26
C GLN A 9 1.06 4.44 6.12
N PHE A 10 0.67 3.79 7.21
CA PHE A 10 1.58 3.04 8.07
C PHE A 10 2.26 1.90 7.30
N LEU A 11 1.49 1.11 6.54
CA LEU A 11 2.00 0.02 5.71
C LEU A 11 2.97 0.51 4.64
N SER A 12 2.68 1.62 3.95
CA SER A 12 3.60 2.21 2.97
C SER A 12 4.95 2.55 3.61
N GLY A 13 4.94 3.13 4.81
CA GLY A 13 6.17 3.43 5.55
C GLY A 13 6.94 2.17 5.95
N VAL A 14 6.25 1.12 6.42
CA VAL A 14 6.88 -0.16 6.75
C VAL A 14 7.50 -0.81 5.53
N MET A 15 6.77 -0.87 4.42
CA MET A 15 7.22 -1.42 3.13
C MET A 15 8.52 -0.75 2.68
N MET A 16 8.55 0.59 2.61
CA MET A 16 9.73 1.33 2.16
C MET A 16 10.95 1.15 3.06
N ASN A 17 10.76 0.86 4.34
CA ASN A 17 11.84 0.69 5.30
C ASN A 17 12.35 -0.75 5.42
N GLN A 18 11.53 -1.76 5.10
CA GLN A 18 11.82 -3.16 5.40
C GLN A 18 11.97 -4.04 4.17
N LEU A 19 11.40 -3.64 3.02
CA LEU A 19 11.44 -4.44 1.80
C LEU A 19 12.54 -3.96 0.84
N PRO A 20 13.08 -4.86 -0.01
CA PRO A 20 14.08 -4.49 -1.00
C PRO A 20 13.52 -3.46 -1.99
N ASN A 21 14.37 -2.53 -2.45
CA ASN A 21 13.96 -1.53 -3.42
C ASN A 21 14.12 -1.99 -4.87
N ASP A 22 14.76 -3.12 -5.14
CA ASP A 22 15.10 -3.61 -6.49
C ASP A 22 14.07 -4.60 -7.06
N VAL A 23 12.90 -4.69 -6.46
CA VAL A 23 11.80 -5.55 -6.88
C VAL A 23 10.49 -4.77 -6.93
N ASP A 24 9.58 -5.23 -7.78
CA ASP A 24 8.20 -4.72 -7.80
C ASP A 24 7.43 -5.29 -6.61
N ILE A 25 6.67 -4.45 -5.92
CA ILE A 25 5.89 -4.79 -4.75
C ILE A 25 4.43 -4.35 -4.97
N GLU A 26 3.52 -5.30 -4.78
CA GLU A 26 2.09 -5.06 -4.76
C GLU A 26 1.53 -5.50 -3.39
N VAL A 27 0.80 -4.59 -2.74
CA VAL A 27 0.10 -4.88 -1.48
C VAL A 27 -1.39 -4.64 -1.68
N ASN A 28 -2.16 -5.72 -1.62
CA ASN A 28 -3.62 -5.68 -1.62
C ASN A 28 -4.14 -5.70 -0.18
N ILE A 29 -4.85 -4.64 0.22
CA ILE A 29 -5.48 -4.52 1.54
C ILE A 29 -6.96 -4.85 1.37
N THR A 30 -7.41 -5.93 2.01
CA THR A 30 -8.78 -6.45 1.88
C THR A 30 -9.47 -6.61 3.23
N SER A 31 -10.79 -6.44 3.26
CA SER A 31 -11.67 -6.79 4.38
C SER A 31 -12.66 -7.89 3.97
N VAL A 32 -13.57 -8.24 4.89
CA VAL A 32 -14.71 -9.14 4.58
C VAL A 32 -15.64 -8.57 3.49
N ASN A 33 -15.58 -7.26 3.23
CA ASN A 33 -16.42 -6.57 2.24
C ASN A 33 -15.74 -6.40 0.87
N GLY A 34 -14.46 -6.81 0.74
CA GLY A 34 -13.71 -6.70 -0.50
C GLY A 34 -12.43 -5.87 -0.36
N THR A 35 -11.96 -5.31 -1.47
CA THR A 35 -10.72 -4.54 -1.52
C THR A 35 -10.91 -3.15 -0.95
N GLU A 36 -10.07 -2.77 0.01
CA GLU A 36 -10.12 -1.47 0.69
C GLU A 36 -9.03 -0.52 0.16
N ALA A 37 -7.86 -1.06 -0.21
CA ALA A 37 -6.77 -0.28 -0.77
C ALA A 37 -5.78 -1.14 -1.58
N LEU A 38 -5.05 -0.48 -2.48
CA LEU A 38 -3.97 -1.02 -3.28
C LEU A 38 -2.73 -0.13 -3.15
N ILE A 39 -1.58 -0.75 -2.86
CA ILE A 39 -0.27 -0.10 -2.91
C ILE A 39 0.55 -0.77 -4.01
N LEU A 40 1.08 0.03 -4.92
CA LEU A 40 2.01 -0.43 -5.97
C LEU A 40 3.33 0.30 -5.82
N LYS A 41 4.43 -0.43 -5.84
CA LYS A 41 5.77 0.12 -5.81
C LYS A 41 6.64 -0.58 -6.84
N GLU A 42 6.96 0.13 -7.92
CA GLU A 42 7.90 -0.37 -8.92
C GLU A 42 9.33 -0.39 -8.39
N ALA A 43 10.16 -1.29 -8.92
CA ALA A 43 11.56 -1.39 -8.58
C ALA A 43 12.28 -0.04 -8.80
N ASN A 44 13.11 0.33 -7.83
CA ASN A 44 13.94 1.53 -7.78
C ASN A 44 13.20 2.87 -7.69
N GLU A 45 11.87 2.88 -7.74
CA GLU A 45 11.09 4.10 -7.48
C GLU A 45 11.30 4.60 -6.04
N LYS A 46 11.00 5.87 -5.79
CA LYS A 46 11.14 6.40 -4.43
C LYS A 46 9.87 6.24 -3.60
N GLU A 47 8.72 6.49 -4.23
CA GLU A 47 7.43 6.55 -3.56
C GLU A 47 6.48 5.53 -4.18
N PRO A 48 5.59 4.90 -3.39
CA PRO A 48 4.57 4.03 -3.93
C PRO A 48 3.37 4.81 -4.48
N PHE A 49 2.70 4.23 -5.48
CA PHE A 49 1.33 4.59 -5.81
C PHE A 49 0.37 3.98 -4.79
N VAL A 50 -0.62 4.77 -4.35
CA VAL A 50 -1.64 4.33 -3.40
C VAL A 50 -3.03 4.66 -3.95
N HIS A 51 -3.91 3.67 -3.96
CA HIS A 51 -5.33 3.84 -4.21
C HIS A 51 -6.15 3.37 -3.01
N ILE A 52 -7.04 4.22 -2.51
CA ILE A 52 -8.00 3.87 -1.45
C ILE A 52 -9.37 3.73 -2.10
N TYR A 53 -9.99 2.56 -2.00
CA TYR A 53 -11.35 2.34 -2.45
C TYR A 53 -12.30 2.91 -1.40
N ASN A 54 -13.06 3.95 -1.78
CA ASN A 54 -14.16 4.46 -0.96
C ASN A 54 -15.47 3.96 -1.60
N TYR A 55 -16.15 3.08 -0.89
CA TYR A 55 -17.53 2.68 -1.18
C TYR A 55 -18.53 3.64 -0.54
#